data_AF-A0A518BRM3-F1
#
_entry.id   AF-A0A518BRM3-F1
#
_cell.length_a   1.000
_cell.length_b   1.000
_cell.length_c   1.000
_cell.angle_alpha   90.00
_cell.angle_beta   90.00
_cell.angle_gamma   90.00
#
_symmetry.space_group_name_H-M   'P 1'
#
loop_
_entity.id
_entity.type
_entity.pdbx_description
1 polymer ?
#
loop_
_entity_poly.entity_id
_entity_poly.type
_entity_poly.pdbx_seq_one_letter_code
_entity_poly.pdbx_strand_id
1 'polypeptide(L)'
;MTAQPRPARVRPRQLASPLFRALALAAAGGLLLAGCASPVGGERALVGVWESAEADAANVLSIAPGRVVWRRDGQTQYHLARLTEHGLDLFLYGSIDRVPVRRTSQGLLVGTEPGVLYRPSNLKPAALELEPLVVVEAPQLPADRRKAIAAELIERGERDQAVREELQSGSSSDVVSRMVAIDRENTARMVELLGEVGWIDPERFGDEAARAAFLIVQHSGDKALMAAALPFVRAEWQAGRVPGGHFALMYDRLELGLGRPQLYGSQIFSMGEQPQVVAPLIDPVGVDARRAEVGLQPLAEYLEFFRGETGVPALFDWDLAPVIPTASD
;
A
#
# COMPACT_ATOMS: atom_id res chain seq x y z
N MET A 1 52.29 -34.50 29.91
CA MET A 1 52.20 -33.06 29.58
C MET A 1 52.44 -32.92 28.08
N THR A 2 51.38 -32.82 27.29
CA THR A 2 51.49 -32.52 25.85
C THR A 2 50.20 -31.84 25.40
N ALA A 3 50.38 -30.68 24.79
CA ALA A 3 49.37 -29.66 24.54
C ALA A 3 48.46 -29.97 23.34
N GLN A 4 47.21 -29.54 23.44
CA GLN A 4 46.26 -29.48 22.32
C GLN A 4 46.63 -28.36 21.32
N PRO A 5 46.42 -28.54 20.01
CA PRO A 5 46.53 -27.46 19.04
C PRO A 5 45.23 -26.63 18.94
N ARG A 6 45.36 -25.31 18.85
CA ARG A 6 44.27 -24.35 18.61
C ARG A 6 43.80 -24.39 17.14
N PRO A 7 42.49 -24.26 16.84
CA PRO A 7 42.02 -24.04 15.48
C PRO A 7 42.19 -22.57 15.05
N ALA A 8 42.50 -22.41 13.76
CA ALA A 8 42.84 -21.15 13.09
C ALA A 8 41.63 -20.23 12.84
N ARG A 9 41.86 -18.91 12.96
CA ARG A 9 40.90 -17.86 12.60
C ARG A 9 40.78 -17.77 11.07
N VAL A 10 39.58 -17.95 10.54
CA VAL A 10 39.22 -17.65 9.14
C VAL A 10 38.93 -16.15 9.04
N ARG A 11 39.66 -15.44 8.17
CA ARG A 11 39.33 -14.06 7.76
C ARG A 11 38.45 -14.09 6.50
N PRO A 12 37.43 -13.23 6.37
CA PRO A 12 36.68 -13.11 5.12
C PRO A 12 37.54 -12.44 4.03
N ARG A 13 37.49 -13.04 2.84
CA ARG A 13 38.20 -12.60 1.63
C ARG A 13 37.63 -11.28 1.10
N GLN A 14 38.48 -10.27 0.98
CA GLN A 14 38.30 -9.17 0.05
C GLN A 14 38.51 -9.70 -1.38
N LEU A 15 37.59 -9.40 -2.29
CA LEU A 15 37.84 -9.49 -3.72
C LEU A 15 37.80 -8.09 -4.31
N ALA A 16 38.94 -7.71 -4.89
CA ALA A 16 39.23 -6.41 -5.46
C ALA A 16 38.62 -6.25 -6.86
N SER A 17 38.31 -4.99 -7.17
CA SER A 17 38.06 -4.38 -8.49
C SER A 17 39.09 -4.73 -9.57
N PRO A 18 38.83 -4.42 -10.86
CA PRO A 18 39.55 -3.25 -11.41
C PRO A 18 38.81 -2.38 -12.47
N LEU A 19 39.05 -1.06 -12.34
CA LEU A 19 39.48 -0.07 -13.36
C LEU A 19 38.57 0.37 -14.52
N PHE A 20 38.27 1.67 -14.56
CA PHE A 20 38.90 2.63 -15.49
C PHE A 20 39.03 4.05 -14.89
N ARG A 21 40.24 4.62 -14.93
CA ARG A 21 40.60 6.06 -14.83
C ARG A 21 40.41 6.69 -16.24
N ALA A 22 40.22 7.98 -16.53
CA ALA A 22 40.75 9.28 -16.06
C ALA A 22 39.86 10.37 -16.73
N LEU A 23 39.82 11.67 -16.41
CA LEU A 23 40.91 12.65 -16.36
C LEU A 23 40.32 13.97 -15.79
N ALA A 24 41.07 14.66 -14.92
CA ALA A 24 40.79 16.03 -14.52
C ALA A 24 41.65 17.00 -15.35
N LEU A 25 41.08 18.13 -15.78
CA LEU A 25 41.83 19.34 -16.08
C LEU A 25 41.02 20.56 -15.61
N ALA A 26 41.66 21.40 -14.80
CA ALA A 26 41.15 22.63 -14.25
C ALA A 26 41.34 23.81 -15.21
N ALA A 27 40.43 24.80 -15.19
CA ALA A 27 40.69 26.13 -14.62
C ALA A 27 39.74 27.23 -15.15
N ALA A 28 39.30 28.05 -14.19
CA ALA A 28 39.07 29.50 -14.24
C ALA A 28 37.91 30.11 -15.04
N GLY A 29 37.07 30.85 -14.29
CA GLY A 29 36.63 32.19 -14.70
C GLY A 29 35.15 32.31 -15.05
N GLY A 30 34.35 32.91 -14.15
CA GLY A 30 33.00 33.33 -14.50
C GLY A 30 32.09 33.53 -13.29
N LEU A 31 32.30 34.63 -12.59
CA LEU A 31 31.35 35.18 -11.63
C LEU A 31 30.04 35.48 -12.38
N LEU A 32 29.01 34.66 -12.21
CA LEU A 32 27.65 34.96 -12.65
C LEU A 32 26.72 34.84 -11.45
N LEU A 33 26.33 36.02 -10.99
CA LEU A 33 25.34 36.38 -10.01
C LEU A 33 24.42 35.23 -9.60
N ALA A 34 24.59 34.80 -8.35
CA ALA A 34 23.56 34.09 -7.61
C ALA A 34 22.27 34.92 -7.64
N GLY A 35 21.37 34.57 -8.56
CA GLY A 35 19.98 34.93 -8.43
C GLY A 35 19.48 34.22 -7.19
N CYS A 36 19.29 34.97 -6.11
CA CYS A 36 18.61 34.48 -4.91
C CYS A 36 17.26 33.91 -5.34
N ALA A 37 17.17 32.58 -5.41
CA ALA A 37 15.89 31.90 -5.45
C ALA A 37 15.21 32.24 -4.13
N SER A 38 14.32 33.23 -4.17
CA SER A 38 13.38 33.47 -3.08
C SER A 38 12.59 32.18 -2.88
N PRO A 39 12.29 31.75 -1.64
CA PRO A 39 11.42 30.60 -1.40
C PRO A 39 9.99 31.01 -1.78
N VAL A 40 9.69 30.97 -3.08
CA VAL A 40 8.37 31.32 -3.60
C VAL A 40 7.58 30.04 -3.73
N GLY A 41 6.74 29.83 -2.72
CA GLY A 41 5.60 28.92 -2.77
C GLY A 41 5.75 27.77 -1.80
N GLY A 42 5.30 27.97 -0.55
CA GLY A 42 5.03 26.87 0.37
C GLY A 42 4.05 25.85 -0.23
N GLU A 43 3.84 24.74 0.47
CA GLU A 43 3.02 23.55 0.12
C GLU A 43 1.96 23.73 -0.99
N ARG A 44 1.16 24.80 -0.98
CA ARG A 44 0.21 25.19 -2.04
C ARG A 44 0.79 25.23 -3.46
N ALA A 45 2.09 25.49 -3.63
CA ALA A 45 2.73 25.56 -4.93
C ALA A 45 2.96 24.18 -5.56
N LEU A 46 2.90 23.09 -4.80
CA LEU A 46 3.02 21.73 -5.34
C LEU A 46 1.66 21.17 -5.78
N VAL A 47 0.57 21.70 -5.21
CA VAL A 47 -0.79 21.22 -5.46
C VAL A 47 -1.18 21.44 -6.93
N GLY A 48 -1.68 20.38 -7.56
CA GLY A 48 -2.07 20.39 -8.97
C GLY A 48 -1.86 19.03 -9.64
N VAL A 49 -2.21 18.98 -10.91
CA VAL A 49 -1.92 17.83 -11.79
C VAL A 49 -0.78 18.20 -12.72
N TRP A 50 0.17 17.30 -12.86
CA TRP A 50 1.41 17.52 -13.57
C TRP A 50 1.72 16.34 -14.50
N GLU A 51 2.20 16.60 -15.70
CA GLU A 51 2.55 15.60 -16.72
C GLU A 51 4.06 15.59 -16.97
N SER A 52 4.65 14.41 -17.10
CA SER A 52 6.08 14.29 -17.42
C SER A 52 6.42 15.00 -18.73
N ALA A 53 7.56 15.68 -18.74
CA ALA A 53 8.14 16.33 -19.90
C ALA A 53 8.86 15.36 -20.85
N GLU A 54 9.03 14.10 -20.45
CA GLU A 54 9.73 13.07 -21.20
C GLU A 54 8.87 12.53 -22.36
N ALA A 55 9.52 12.18 -23.48
CA ALA A 55 8.83 11.89 -24.74
C ALA A 55 7.97 10.62 -24.75
N ASP A 56 8.23 9.68 -23.83
CA ASP A 56 7.71 8.30 -23.91
C ASP A 56 6.75 7.89 -22.79
N ALA A 57 6.27 8.79 -21.93
CA ALA A 57 5.41 8.34 -20.86
C ALA A 57 4.27 9.31 -20.52
N ALA A 58 3.04 8.81 -20.63
CA ALA A 58 1.81 9.35 -20.06
C ALA A 58 1.84 9.31 -18.51
N ASN A 59 2.96 9.77 -17.94
CA ASN A 59 3.25 9.79 -16.52
C ASN A 59 2.63 11.05 -15.94
N VAL A 60 1.71 10.85 -15.01
CA VAL A 60 0.92 11.93 -14.40
C VAL A 60 1.11 11.88 -12.91
N LEU A 61 1.39 13.03 -12.32
CA LEU A 61 1.51 13.24 -10.89
C LEU A 61 0.41 14.22 -10.45
N SER A 62 -0.50 13.76 -9.60
CA SER A 62 -1.50 14.61 -8.96
C SER A 62 -1.17 14.75 -7.49
N ILE A 63 -0.97 15.99 -7.05
CA ILE A 63 -0.63 16.34 -5.68
C ILE A 63 -1.82 17.12 -5.10
N ALA A 64 -2.37 16.61 -4.01
CA ALA A 64 -3.38 17.25 -3.20
C ALA A 64 -2.93 17.26 -1.73
N PRO A 65 -3.49 18.14 -0.88
CA PRO A 65 -3.26 18.06 0.55
C PRO A 65 -3.58 16.66 1.08
N GLY A 66 -2.62 16.01 1.74
CA GLY A 66 -2.77 14.68 2.32
C GLY A 66 -2.65 13.51 1.34
N ARG A 67 -2.59 13.72 0.03
CA ARG A 67 -2.69 12.65 -0.96
C ARG A 67 -1.92 12.93 -2.24
N VAL A 68 -1.16 11.93 -2.70
CA VAL A 68 -0.48 11.92 -3.99
C VAL A 68 -0.98 10.74 -4.82
N VAL A 69 -1.32 10.99 -6.08
CA VAL A 69 -1.64 9.96 -7.07
C VAL A 69 -0.62 10.03 -8.19
N TRP A 70 0.07 8.93 -8.42
CA TRP A 70 1.18 8.88 -9.36
C TRP A 70 0.98 7.77 -10.37
N ARG A 71 0.67 8.15 -11.61
CA ARG A 71 0.63 7.23 -12.74
C ARG A 71 2.00 7.17 -13.39
N ARG A 72 2.63 5.99 -13.40
CA ARG A 72 3.89 5.70 -14.08
C ARG A 72 3.83 4.35 -14.78
N ASP A 73 4.29 4.30 -16.02
CA ASP A 73 4.40 3.05 -16.81
C ASP A 73 3.09 2.24 -16.86
N GLY A 74 1.97 2.96 -17.02
CA GLY A 74 0.62 2.37 -17.06
C GLY A 74 0.06 1.93 -15.70
N GLN A 75 0.81 2.06 -14.61
CA GLN A 75 0.37 1.75 -13.25
C GLN A 75 0.05 3.02 -12.48
N THR A 76 -1.02 3.01 -11.69
CA THR A 76 -1.38 4.14 -10.82
C THR A 76 -1.15 3.77 -9.35
N GLN A 77 -0.29 4.53 -8.70
CA GLN A 77 0.02 4.42 -7.28
C GLN A 77 -0.67 5.54 -6.51
N TYR A 78 -1.12 5.23 -5.30
CA TYR A 78 -1.79 6.18 -4.43
C TYR A 78 -1.07 6.21 -3.09
N HIS A 79 -0.82 7.41 -2.59
CA HIS A 79 -0.07 7.60 -1.35
C HIS A 79 -0.79 8.60 -0.48
N LEU A 80 -0.88 8.27 0.80
CA LEU A 80 -0.98 9.27 1.85
C LEU A 80 0.32 10.08 1.83
N ALA A 81 0.21 11.40 1.83
CA ALA A 81 1.35 12.27 1.65
C ALA A 81 1.31 13.50 2.54
N ARG A 82 2.45 13.87 3.11
CA ARG A 82 2.69 15.18 3.71
C ARG A 82 3.55 16.00 2.77
N LEU A 83 3.08 17.20 2.43
CA LEU A 83 3.88 18.16 1.67
C LEU A 83 4.84 18.84 2.64
N THR A 84 6.10 18.96 2.25
CA THR A 84 7.15 19.58 3.06
C THR A 84 7.86 20.66 2.25
N GLU A 85 8.74 21.44 2.89
CA GLU A 85 9.59 22.40 2.18
C GLU A 85 10.60 21.74 1.23
N HIS A 86 10.86 20.44 1.41
CA HIS A 86 11.82 19.66 0.63
C HIS A 86 11.17 18.78 -0.45
N GLY A 87 9.83 18.65 -0.43
CA GLY A 87 9.08 17.89 -1.42
C GLY A 87 7.90 17.14 -0.81
N LEU A 88 7.89 15.81 -0.97
CA LEU A 88 6.81 14.94 -0.53
C LEU A 88 7.35 13.88 0.43
N ASP A 89 6.73 13.76 1.60
CA ASP A 89 6.84 12.60 2.47
C ASP A 89 5.67 11.66 2.15
N LEU A 90 5.94 10.47 1.65
CA LEU A 90 4.94 9.47 1.31
C LEU A 90 4.89 8.39 2.40
N PHE A 91 3.70 8.10 2.91
CA PHE A 91 3.53 6.98 3.85
C PHE A 91 3.74 5.64 3.12
N LEU A 92 4.61 4.79 3.66
CA LEU A 92 4.86 3.44 3.16
C LEU A 92 5.06 2.46 4.32
N TYR A 93 4.03 1.66 4.61
CA TYR A 93 4.07 0.56 5.60
C TYR A 93 4.62 0.95 6.99
N GLY A 94 4.21 2.12 7.51
CA GLY A 94 4.68 2.61 8.81
C GLY A 94 5.98 3.44 8.75
N SER A 95 6.56 3.57 7.56
CA SER A 95 7.73 4.39 7.28
C SER A 95 7.37 5.55 6.33
N ILE A 96 8.34 6.43 6.08
CA ILE A 96 8.24 7.53 5.12
C ILE A 96 9.22 7.30 3.96
N ASP A 97 8.72 7.38 2.73
CA ASP A 97 9.54 7.57 1.53
C ASP A 97 9.61 9.06 1.19
N ARG A 98 10.82 9.63 1.13
CA ARG A 98 11.03 11.05 0.84
C ARG A 98 11.32 11.25 -0.64
N VAL A 99 10.43 11.96 -1.31
CA VAL A 99 10.56 12.31 -2.71
C VAL A 99 10.91 13.80 -2.81
N PRO A 100 12.16 14.15 -3.18
CA PRO A 100 12.54 15.54 -3.40
C PRO A 100 11.68 16.14 -4.51
N VAL A 101 11.16 17.35 -4.28
CA VAL A 101 10.45 18.10 -5.32
C VAL A 101 10.92 19.55 -5.32
N ARG A 102 11.47 20.00 -6.44
CA ARG A 102 11.94 21.37 -6.62
C ARG A 102 11.08 22.08 -7.66
N ARG A 103 10.53 23.24 -7.32
CA ARG A 103 9.83 24.07 -8.30
C ARG A 103 10.83 24.82 -9.17
N THR A 104 10.57 24.85 -10.48
CA THR A 104 11.34 25.57 -11.49
C THR A 104 10.41 26.48 -12.29
N SER A 105 10.97 27.30 -13.19
CA SER A 105 10.19 28.08 -14.15
C SER A 105 9.44 27.21 -15.17
N GLN A 106 9.86 25.96 -15.36
CA GLN A 106 9.29 25.03 -16.34
C GLN A 106 8.28 24.05 -15.74
N GLY A 107 8.20 23.94 -14.42
CA GLY A 107 7.36 22.96 -13.73
C GLY A 107 7.99 22.46 -12.43
N LEU A 108 7.69 21.22 -12.05
CA LEU A 108 8.27 20.53 -10.90
C LEU A 108 9.39 19.59 -11.36
N LEU A 109 10.55 19.65 -10.71
CA LEU A 109 11.57 18.62 -10.82
C LEU A 109 11.38 17.64 -9.67
N VAL A 110 11.10 16.38 -9.98
CA VAL A 110 10.72 15.34 -9.01
C VAL A 110 11.81 14.25 -8.97
N GLY A 111 12.25 13.88 -7.76
CA GLY A 111 13.29 12.88 -7.54
C GLY A 111 14.71 13.47 -7.38
N THR A 112 15.70 12.58 -7.30
CA THR A 112 17.12 12.94 -7.15
C THR A 112 17.75 13.31 -8.49
N GLU A 113 18.75 14.21 -8.48
CA GLU A 113 19.39 14.77 -9.68
C GLU A 113 19.79 13.69 -10.73
N PRO A 114 19.46 13.90 -12.03
CA PRO A 114 18.89 15.12 -12.60
C PRO A 114 17.38 15.32 -12.38
N GLY A 115 16.67 14.40 -11.72
CA GLY A 115 15.22 14.45 -11.51
C GLY A 115 14.40 14.39 -12.80
N VAL A 116 13.09 14.20 -12.68
CA VAL A 116 12.15 14.19 -13.81
C VAL A 116 11.35 15.49 -13.80
N LEU A 117 11.32 16.20 -14.93
CA LEU A 117 10.53 17.42 -15.07
C LEU A 117 9.07 17.07 -15.34
N TYR A 118 8.17 17.60 -14.52
CA TYR A 118 6.72 17.55 -14.69
C TYR A 118 6.17 18.96 -14.95
N ARG A 119 5.43 19.13 -16.04
CA ARG A 119 4.78 20.40 -16.41
C ARG A 119 3.33 20.43 -15.92
N PRO A 120 2.74 21.61 -15.64
CA PRO A 120 1.32 21.71 -15.32
C PRO A 120 0.45 21.04 -16.39
N SER A 121 -0.54 20.26 -15.96
CA SER A 121 -1.48 19.55 -16.82
C SER A 121 -2.88 20.14 -16.74
N ASN A 122 -3.65 19.99 -17.81
CA ASN A 122 -5.09 20.27 -17.84
C ASN A 122 -5.95 19.05 -17.43
N LEU A 123 -5.33 17.91 -17.16
CA LEU A 123 -6.03 16.73 -16.66
C LEU A 123 -6.71 17.03 -15.33
N LYS A 124 -7.92 16.49 -15.16
CA LYS A 124 -8.65 16.57 -13.89
C LYS A 124 -8.20 15.44 -12.96
N PRO A 125 -8.11 15.64 -11.64
CA PRO A 125 -7.78 14.57 -10.69
C PRO A 125 -8.66 13.32 -10.84
N ALA A 126 -9.95 13.50 -11.20
CA ALA A 126 -10.88 12.40 -11.45
C ALA A 126 -10.40 11.40 -12.53
N ALA A 127 -9.57 11.82 -13.49
CA ALA A 127 -9.01 10.94 -14.52
C ALA A 127 -7.92 9.99 -13.98
N LEU A 128 -7.51 10.17 -12.73
CA LEU A 128 -6.52 9.36 -12.03
C LEU A 128 -7.15 8.52 -10.91
N GLU A 129 -8.46 8.64 -10.71
CA GLU A 129 -9.15 7.83 -9.71
C GLU A 129 -9.33 6.39 -10.21
N LEU A 130 -9.43 5.49 -9.24
CA LEU A 130 -9.68 4.08 -9.50
C LEU A 130 -11.09 3.89 -10.07
N GLU A 131 -11.17 3.20 -11.21
CA GLU A 131 -12.43 2.65 -11.70
C GLU A 131 -12.65 1.28 -11.04
N PRO A 132 -13.77 1.07 -10.32
CA PRO A 132 -14.08 -0.23 -9.75
C PRO A 132 -14.32 -1.29 -10.83
N LEU A 133 -14.06 -2.55 -10.47
CA LEU A 133 -14.42 -3.67 -11.32
C LEU A 133 -15.95 -3.78 -11.47
N VAL A 134 -16.41 -4.19 -12.65
CA VAL A 134 -17.83 -4.42 -12.90
C VAL A 134 -18.26 -5.75 -12.28
N VAL A 135 -19.24 -5.70 -11.38
CA VAL A 135 -19.91 -6.88 -10.84
C VAL A 135 -21.24 -7.06 -11.56
N VAL A 136 -21.47 -8.22 -12.17
CA VAL A 136 -22.76 -8.47 -12.82
C VAL A 136 -23.87 -8.61 -11.79
N GLU A 137 -25.09 -8.23 -12.18
CA GLU A 137 -26.26 -8.48 -11.35
C GLU A 137 -26.43 -10.00 -11.15
N ALA A 138 -26.73 -10.40 -9.90
CA ALA A 138 -26.85 -11.78 -9.46
C ALA A 138 -27.80 -12.61 -10.35
N PRO A 139 -27.30 -13.41 -11.31
CA PRO A 139 -28.17 -14.18 -12.18
C PRO A 139 -28.76 -15.37 -11.43
N GLN A 140 -29.88 -15.88 -11.92
CA GLN A 140 -30.44 -17.14 -11.43
C GLN A 140 -29.55 -18.30 -11.91
N LEU A 141 -28.97 -19.03 -10.95
CA LEU A 141 -28.06 -20.15 -11.23
C LEU A 141 -28.71 -21.48 -10.86
N PRO A 142 -28.49 -22.56 -11.62
CA PRO A 142 -28.86 -23.91 -11.19
C PRO A 142 -28.22 -24.27 -9.84
N ALA A 143 -28.93 -25.05 -9.01
CA ALA A 143 -28.47 -25.40 -7.67
C ALA A 143 -27.11 -26.10 -7.68
N ASP A 144 -26.87 -27.00 -8.64
CA ASP A 144 -25.60 -27.73 -8.76
C ASP A 144 -24.43 -26.82 -9.10
N ARG A 145 -24.67 -25.78 -9.94
CA ARG A 145 -23.65 -24.76 -10.24
C ARG A 145 -23.30 -23.94 -9.01
N ARG A 146 -24.30 -23.52 -8.22
CA ARG A 146 -24.06 -22.80 -6.96
C ARG A 146 -23.25 -23.63 -5.97
N LYS A 147 -23.60 -24.91 -5.80
CA LYS A 147 -22.86 -25.84 -4.94
C LYS A 147 -21.41 -26.04 -5.41
N ALA A 148 -21.19 -26.16 -6.72
CA ALA A 148 -19.85 -26.30 -7.28
C ALA A 148 -18.98 -25.06 -7.02
N ILE A 149 -19.52 -23.86 -7.23
CA ILE A 149 -18.81 -22.59 -6.95
C ILE A 149 -18.54 -22.45 -5.44
N ALA A 150 -19.52 -22.78 -4.60
CA ALA A 150 -19.34 -22.74 -3.15
C ALA A 150 -18.20 -23.66 -2.69
N ALA A 151 -18.20 -24.92 -3.15
CA ALA A 151 -17.13 -25.87 -2.86
C ALA A 151 -15.75 -25.40 -3.36
N GLU A 152 -15.69 -24.83 -4.56
CA GLU A 152 -14.45 -24.26 -5.12
C GLU A 152 -13.90 -23.13 -4.24
N LEU A 153 -14.76 -22.19 -3.82
CA LEU A 153 -14.35 -21.06 -3.01
C LEU A 153 -13.91 -21.47 -1.60
N ILE A 154 -14.58 -22.44 -1.00
CA ILE A 154 -14.19 -23.00 0.29
C ILE A 154 -12.78 -23.59 0.20
N GLU A 155 -12.49 -24.44 -0.78
CA GLU A 155 -11.17 -25.03 -0.98
C GLU A 155 -10.08 -23.96 -1.23
N ARG A 156 -10.40 -22.92 -2.02
CA ARG A 156 -9.49 -21.79 -2.24
C ARG A 156 -9.21 -20.99 -0.96
N GLY A 157 -10.25 -20.77 -0.15
CA GLY A 157 -10.15 -20.12 1.15
C GLY A 157 -9.29 -20.93 2.12
N GLU A 158 -9.47 -22.25 2.16
CA GLU A 158 -8.65 -23.15 2.98
C GLU A 158 -7.17 -23.09 2.58
N ARG A 159 -6.85 -23.12 1.28
CA ARG A 159 -5.47 -22.97 0.79
C ARG A 159 -4.87 -21.60 1.13
N ASP A 160 -5.67 -20.53 1.01
CA ASP A 160 -5.28 -19.17 1.37
C ASP A 160 -4.94 -19.02 2.86
N GLN A 161 -5.75 -19.62 3.74
CA GLN A 161 -5.51 -19.58 5.18
C GLN A 161 -4.34 -20.49 5.59
N ALA A 162 -4.24 -21.70 5.04
CA ALA A 162 -3.19 -22.65 5.37
C ALA A 162 -1.77 -22.10 5.10
N VAL A 163 -1.56 -21.42 3.96
CA VAL A 163 -0.25 -20.83 3.66
C VAL A 163 0.09 -19.64 4.59
N ARG A 164 -0.92 -18.93 5.09
CA ARG A 164 -0.74 -17.83 6.05
C ARG A 164 -0.45 -18.35 7.46
N GLU A 165 -1.08 -19.44 7.87
CA GLU A 165 -0.75 -20.15 9.11
C GLU A 165 0.68 -20.69 9.07
N GLU A 166 1.12 -21.25 7.92
CA GLU A 166 2.50 -21.66 7.71
C GLU A 166 3.45 -20.47 7.88
N LEU A 167 3.15 -19.32 7.24
CA LEU A 167 3.95 -18.10 7.35
C LEU A 167 4.06 -17.58 8.79
N GLN A 168 2.97 -17.65 9.56
CA GLN A 168 2.96 -17.27 10.98
C GLN A 168 3.83 -18.21 11.84
N SER A 169 3.89 -19.49 11.49
CA SER A 169 4.72 -20.48 12.20
C SER A 169 6.20 -20.39 11.86
N GLY A 170 6.55 -19.77 10.72
CA GLY A 170 7.92 -19.55 10.28
C GLY A 170 7.98 -18.87 8.92
N SER A 171 8.77 -17.80 8.81
CA SER A 171 8.94 -17.06 7.56
C SER A 171 10.07 -17.65 6.72
N SER A 172 9.73 -18.15 5.52
CA SER A 172 10.70 -18.46 4.46
C SER A 172 10.29 -17.79 3.15
N SER A 173 11.27 -17.48 2.29
CA SER A 173 11.01 -16.88 0.97
C SER A 173 10.12 -17.76 0.09
N ASP A 174 10.18 -19.09 0.27
CA ASP A 174 9.35 -20.05 -0.43
C ASP A 174 7.86 -19.92 -0.02
N VAL A 175 7.58 -19.85 1.29
CA VAL A 175 6.21 -19.67 1.80
C VAL A 175 5.60 -18.37 1.29
N VAL A 176 6.36 -17.28 1.34
CA VAL A 176 5.93 -15.98 0.80
C VAL A 176 5.63 -16.07 -0.70
N SER A 177 6.48 -16.75 -1.47
CA SER A 177 6.28 -16.93 -2.91
C SER A 177 5.01 -17.74 -3.22
N ARG A 178 4.76 -18.81 -2.45
CA ARG A 178 3.53 -19.61 -2.55
C ARG A 178 2.28 -18.80 -2.19
N MET A 179 2.35 -18.01 -1.11
CA MET A 179 1.25 -17.12 -0.71
C MET A 179 0.90 -16.12 -1.82
N VAL A 180 1.90 -15.44 -2.38
CA VAL A 180 1.70 -14.50 -3.49
C VAL A 180 1.10 -15.19 -4.72
N ALA A 181 1.53 -16.41 -5.04
CA ALA A 181 0.96 -17.18 -6.14
C ALA A 181 -0.53 -17.52 -5.89
N ILE A 182 -0.86 -17.99 -4.68
CA ILE A 182 -2.24 -18.28 -4.27
C ILE A 182 -3.11 -17.02 -4.32
N ASP A 183 -2.63 -15.90 -3.78
CA ASP A 183 -3.35 -14.62 -3.79
C ASP A 183 -3.63 -14.17 -5.23
N ARG A 184 -2.66 -14.31 -6.13
CA ARG A 184 -2.82 -13.98 -7.56
C ARG A 184 -3.85 -14.87 -8.25
N GLU A 185 -3.78 -16.19 -8.06
CA GLU A 185 -4.73 -17.14 -8.65
C GLU A 185 -6.15 -16.92 -8.12
N ASN A 186 -6.29 -16.68 -6.81
CA ASN A 186 -7.58 -16.42 -6.18
C ASN A 186 -8.16 -15.07 -6.64
N THR A 187 -7.32 -14.04 -6.78
CA THR A 187 -7.74 -12.74 -7.32
C THR A 187 -8.29 -12.88 -8.74
N ALA A 188 -7.54 -13.55 -9.63
CA ALA A 188 -7.97 -13.77 -11.00
C ALA A 188 -9.30 -14.54 -11.06
N ARG A 189 -9.43 -15.60 -10.24
CA ARG A 189 -10.67 -16.37 -10.19
C ARG A 189 -11.86 -15.56 -9.65
N MET A 190 -11.63 -14.75 -8.63
CA MET A 190 -12.68 -13.91 -8.05
C MET A 190 -13.20 -12.89 -9.08
N VAL A 191 -12.30 -12.29 -9.87
CA VAL A 191 -12.66 -11.40 -10.97
C VAL A 191 -13.57 -12.09 -11.98
N GLU A 192 -13.23 -13.30 -12.41
CA GLU A 192 -14.07 -14.10 -13.31
C GLU A 192 -15.45 -14.37 -12.71
N LEU A 193 -15.50 -14.82 -11.44
CA LEU A 193 -16.75 -15.13 -10.75
C LEU A 193 -17.65 -13.89 -10.61
N LEU A 194 -17.10 -12.73 -10.26
CA LEU A 194 -17.88 -11.50 -10.18
C LEU A 194 -18.45 -11.07 -11.54
N GLY A 195 -17.81 -11.44 -12.64
CA GLY A 195 -18.30 -11.26 -14.01
C GLY A 195 -19.32 -12.31 -14.46
N GLU A 196 -19.36 -13.49 -13.83
CA GLU A 196 -20.26 -14.60 -14.20
C GLU A 196 -21.52 -14.65 -13.32
N VAL A 197 -21.35 -14.51 -12.01
CA VAL A 197 -22.37 -14.83 -11.00
C VAL A 197 -22.68 -13.68 -10.03
N GLY A 198 -21.99 -12.55 -10.19
CA GLY A 198 -22.06 -11.41 -9.29
C GLY A 198 -21.38 -11.70 -7.95
N TRP A 199 -21.72 -10.94 -6.91
CA TRP A 199 -21.16 -11.12 -5.57
C TRP A 199 -21.45 -12.51 -4.98
N ILE A 200 -20.56 -13.07 -4.16
CA ILE A 200 -20.76 -14.36 -3.49
C ILE A 200 -21.37 -14.08 -2.11
N ASP A 201 -22.70 -14.04 -2.05
CA ASP A 201 -23.45 -13.81 -0.81
C ASP A 201 -23.80 -15.11 -0.06
N PRO A 202 -24.06 -15.01 1.25
CA PRO A 202 -24.47 -16.15 2.08
C PRO A 202 -25.77 -16.81 1.64
N GLU A 203 -26.73 -16.06 1.11
CA GLU A 203 -28.06 -16.59 0.74
C GLU A 203 -27.98 -17.58 -0.43
N ARG A 204 -27.14 -17.29 -1.43
CA ARG A 204 -27.00 -18.12 -2.63
C ARG A 204 -25.94 -19.21 -2.49
N PHE A 205 -24.86 -18.95 -1.75
CA PHE A 205 -23.67 -19.80 -1.71
C PHE A 205 -23.36 -20.38 -0.32
N GLY A 206 -24.01 -19.92 0.73
CA GLY A 206 -23.75 -20.33 2.11
C GLY A 206 -22.64 -19.53 2.80
N ASP A 207 -22.65 -19.53 4.12
CA ASP A 207 -21.79 -18.70 4.97
C ASP A 207 -20.29 -18.96 4.74
N GLU A 208 -19.90 -20.23 4.57
CA GLU A 208 -18.49 -20.62 4.39
C GLU A 208 -17.92 -20.08 3.08
N ALA A 209 -18.68 -20.22 1.97
CA ALA A 209 -18.26 -19.71 0.67
C ALA A 209 -18.23 -18.18 0.65
N ALA A 210 -19.21 -17.52 1.26
CA ALA A 210 -19.23 -16.06 1.38
C ALA A 210 -18.06 -15.54 2.22
N ARG A 211 -17.71 -16.23 3.32
CA ARG A 211 -16.52 -15.93 4.13
C ARG A 211 -15.23 -16.12 3.32
N ALA A 212 -15.11 -17.20 2.56
CA ALA A 212 -13.95 -17.44 1.72
C ALA A 212 -13.80 -16.37 0.64
N ALA A 213 -14.90 -15.99 -0.03
CA ALA A 213 -14.90 -14.90 -1.00
C ALA A 213 -14.45 -13.56 -0.39
N PHE A 214 -14.94 -13.24 0.81
CA PHE A 214 -14.48 -12.06 1.55
C PHE A 214 -12.97 -12.08 1.79
N LEU A 215 -12.42 -13.19 2.30
CA LEU A 215 -10.99 -13.33 2.58
C LEU A 215 -10.13 -13.23 1.31
N ILE A 216 -10.55 -13.90 0.23
CA ILE A 216 -9.89 -13.83 -1.07
C ILE A 216 -9.80 -12.37 -1.57
N VAL A 217 -10.92 -11.64 -1.54
CA VAL A 217 -10.92 -10.21 -1.91
C VAL A 217 -10.03 -9.41 -0.97
N GLN A 218 -10.10 -9.69 0.33
CA GLN A 218 -9.34 -8.99 1.36
C GLN A 218 -7.82 -9.10 1.15
N HIS A 219 -7.35 -10.24 0.64
CA HIS A 219 -5.95 -10.56 0.40
C HIS A 219 -5.44 -10.25 -1.00
N SER A 220 -6.34 -9.92 -1.93
CA SER A 220 -5.99 -9.72 -3.35
C SER A 220 -4.94 -8.65 -3.64
N GLY A 221 -4.86 -7.61 -2.80
CA GLY A 221 -4.13 -6.37 -3.12
C GLY A 221 -4.74 -5.58 -4.29
N ASP A 222 -5.79 -6.10 -4.94
CA ASP A 222 -6.49 -5.48 -6.06
C ASP A 222 -7.55 -4.51 -5.54
N LYS A 223 -7.26 -3.21 -5.71
CA LYS A 223 -8.13 -2.14 -5.22
C LYS A 223 -9.43 -2.06 -6.03
N ALA A 224 -9.40 -2.36 -7.32
CA ALA A 224 -10.61 -2.34 -8.17
C ALA A 224 -11.57 -3.44 -7.73
N LEU A 225 -11.04 -4.63 -7.42
CA LEU A 225 -11.80 -5.75 -6.88
C LEU A 225 -12.37 -5.42 -5.48
N MET A 226 -11.55 -4.90 -4.56
CA MET A 226 -12.03 -4.49 -3.23
C MET A 226 -13.10 -3.40 -3.31
N ALA A 227 -12.90 -2.37 -4.15
CA ALA A 227 -13.88 -1.31 -4.36
C ALA A 227 -15.21 -1.83 -4.92
N ALA A 228 -15.15 -2.82 -5.81
CA ALA A 228 -16.34 -3.47 -6.37
C ALA A 228 -17.09 -4.32 -5.33
N ALA A 229 -16.36 -5.01 -4.45
CA ALA A 229 -16.93 -5.86 -3.40
C ALA A 229 -17.54 -5.08 -2.21
N LEU A 230 -16.94 -3.95 -1.86
CA LEU A 230 -17.25 -3.21 -0.62
C LEU A 230 -18.73 -2.85 -0.44
N PRO A 231 -19.48 -2.38 -1.47
CA PRO A 231 -20.92 -2.11 -1.33
C PRO A 231 -21.73 -3.35 -0.94
N PHE A 232 -21.36 -4.52 -1.45
CA PHE A 232 -22.03 -5.78 -1.11
C PHE A 232 -21.72 -6.20 0.32
N VAL A 233 -20.44 -6.19 0.72
CA VAL A 233 -20.04 -6.48 2.11
C VAL A 233 -20.77 -5.55 3.10
N ARG A 234 -20.94 -4.28 2.76
CA ARG A 234 -21.72 -3.32 3.56
C ARG A 234 -23.19 -3.73 3.67
N ALA A 235 -23.83 -4.07 2.56
CA ALA A 235 -25.24 -4.49 2.54
C ALA A 235 -25.46 -5.79 3.35
N GLU A 236 -24.55 -6.76 3.22
CA GLU A 236 -24.57 -8.01 3.98
C GLU A 236 -24.43 -7.76 5.49
N TRP A 237 -23.55 -6.84 5.89
CA TRP A 237 -23.40 -6.44 7.29
C TRP A 237 -24.67 -5.74 7.81
N GLN A 238 -25.21 -4.78 7.06
CA GLN A 238 -26.44 -4.07 7.44
C GLN A 238 -27.64 -5.00 7.57
N ALA A 239 -27.65 -6.10 6.82
CA ALA A 239 -28.65 -7.16 6.94
C ALA A 239 -28.36 -8.18 8.05
N GLY A 240 -27.26 -8.04 8.79
CA GLY A 240 -26.87 -8.95 9.88
C GLY A 240 -26.34 -10.30 9.41
N ARG A 241 -25.98 -10.44 8.12
CA ARG A 241 -25.51 -11.70 7.53
C ARG A 241 -24.00 -11.91 7.65
N VAL A 242 -23.24 -10.82 7.79
CA VAL A 242 -21.79 -10.87 8.08
C VAL A 242 -21.43 -9.91 9.22
N PRO A 243 -20.34 -10.16 9.96
CA PRO A 243 -19.87 -9.25 11.00
C PRO A 243 -19.48 -7.87 10.43
N GLY A 244 -19.78 -6.78 11.14
CA GLY A 244 -19.38 -5.43 10.74
C GLY A 244 -17.86 -5.23 10.67
N GLY A 245 -17.10 -6.05 11.41
CA GLY A 245 -15.65 -6.11 11.29
C GLY A 245 -15.15 -6.46 9.88
N HIS A 246 -15.90 -7.24 9.09
CA HIS A 246 -15.54 -7.51 7.69
C HIS A 246 -15.57 -6.22 6.86
N PHE A 247 -16.65 -5.43 7.00
CA PHE A 247 -16.78 -4.15 6.31
C PHE A 247 -15.67 -3.17 6.75
N ALA A 248 -15.45 -3.01 8.05
CA ALA A 248 -14.43 -2.12 8.58
C ALA A 248 -13.02 -2.46 8.08
N LEU A 249 -12.66 -3.75 8.09
CA LEU A 249 -11.35 -4.22 7.63
C LEU A 249 -11.10 -3.92 6.15
N MET A 250 -12.11 -4.20 5.30
CA MET A 250 -11.99 -3.97 3.85
C MET A 250 -12.00 -2.48 3.52
N TYR A 251 -12.86 -1.70 4.20
CA TYR A 251 -12.93 -0.25 4.05
C TYR A 251 -11.57 0.38 4.35
N ASP A 252 -11.00 0.12 5.54
CA ASP A 252 -9.72 0.70 5.95
C ASP A 252 -8.58 0.30 5.01
N ARG A 253 -8.52 -0.98 4.57
CA ARG A 253 -7.50 -1.43 3.60
C ARG A 253 -7.64 -0.73 2.26
N LEU A 254 -8.86 -0.57 1.75
CA LEU A 254 -9.11 0.11 0.49
C LEU A 254 -8.75 1.61 0.56
N GLU A 255 -9.15 2.31 1.63
CA GLU A 255 -8.85 3.73 1.82
C GLU A 255 -7.34 3.98 1.84
N LEU A 256 -6.59 3.21 2.63
CA LEU A 256 -5.13 3.31 2.67
C LEU A 256 -4.50 2.99 1.31
N GLY A 257 -4.98 1.94 0.64
CA GLY A 257 -4.54 1.57 -0.70
C GLY A 257 -4.83 2.65 -1.76
N LEU A 258 -5.81 3.51 -1.51
CA LEU A 258 -6.17 4.66 -2.33
C LEU A 258 -5.54 5.98 -1.84
N GLY A 259 -4.58 5.90 -0.92
CA GLY A 259 -3.84 7.04 -0.40
C GLY A 259 -4.69 7.95 0.49
N ARG A 260 -5.67 7.39 1.20
CA ARG A 260 -6.53 8.10 2.16
C ARG A 260 -6.42 7.47 3.55
N PRO A 261 -6.64 8.23 4.64
CA PRO A 261 -6.49 7.69 5.98
C PRO A 261 -7.63 6.72 6.27
N GLN A 262 -7.35 5.73 7.11
CA GLN A 262 -8.35 4.74 7.53
C GLN A 262 -9.36 5.34 8.50
N LEU A 263 -10.50 4.67 8.71
CA LEU A 263 -11.62 5.16 9.50
C LEU A 263 -11.79 4.43 10.84
N TYR A 264 -11.54 3.11 10.88
CA TYR A 264 -11.78 2.25 12.05
C TYR A 264 -10.50 1.84 12.78
N GLY A 265 -9.33 2.09 12.20
CA GLY A 265 -8.04 1.76 12.81
C GLY A 265 -7.71 0.27 12.74
N SER A 266 -8.22 -0.45 11.73
CA SER A 266 -8.01 -1.89 11.60
C SER A 266 -6.66 -2.28 10.98
N GLN A 267 -5.94 -1.32 10.39
CA GLN A 267 -4.70 -1.56 9.65
C GLN A 267 -3.51 -1.08 10.47
N ILE A 268 -2.65 -2.04 10.80
CA ILE A 268 -1.43 -1.87 11.59
C ILE A 268 -0.27 -2.29 10.71
N PHE A 269 0.79 -1.49 10.66
CA PHE A 269 1.96 -1.75 9.84
C PHE A 269 3.24 -1.70 10.67
N SER A 270 4.25 -2.41 10.21
CA SER A 270 5.64 -2.26 10.61
C SER A 270 6.54 -2.59 9.42
N MET A 271 7.77 -2.08 9.44
CA MET A 271 8.80 -2.46 8.49
C MET A 271 9.99 -3.08 9.24
N GLY A 272 10.22 -4.38 9.06
CA GLY A 272 11.32 -5.08 9.71
C GLY A 272 11.22 -5.03 11.25
N GLU A 273 12.27 -4.53 11.90
CA GLU A 273 12.36 -4.45 13.36
C GLU A 273 11.70 -3.18 13.95
N GLN A 274 11.05 -2.35 13.12
CA GLN A 274 10.41 -1.13 13.60
C GLN A 274 9.14 -1.45 14.43
N PRO A 275 8.81 -0.60 15.42
CA PRO A 275 7.56 -0.73 16.16
C PRO A 275 6.35 -0.76 15.23
N GLN A 276 5.35 -1.55 15.59
CA GLN A 276 4.07 -1.53 14.91
C GLN A 276 3.38 -0.19 15.15
N VAL A 277 2.72 0.31 14.11
CA VAL A 277 1.97 1.57 14.15
C VAL A 277 0.59 1.39 13.53
N VAL A 278 -0.41 2.01 14.13
CA VAL A 278 -1.72 2.20 13.50
C VAL A 278 -1.52 3.18 12.36
N ALA A 279 -1.82 2.74 11.13
CA ALA A 279 -1.69 3.59 9.95
C ALA A 279 -2.52 4.89 10.09
N PRO A 280 -2.24 5.95 9.32
CA PRO A 280 -2.92 7.23 9.44
C PRO A 280 -4.44 7.10 9.53
N LEU A 281 -5.00 7.62 10.63
CA LEU A 281 -6.39 7.41 11.06
C LEU A 281 -7.13 8.76 11.07
N ILE A 282 -8.30 8.81 10.44
CA ILE A 282 -9.20 9.95 10.54
C ILE A 282 -9.71 10.05 11.98
N ASP A 283 -9.65 11.25 12.56
CA ASP A 283 -10.23 11.57 13.87
C ASP A 283 -10.02 10.45 14.93
N PRO A 284 -8.79 10.27 15.44
CA PRO A 284 -8.52 9.22 16.41
C PRO A 284 -9.33 9.32 17.70
N VAL A 285 -9.82 10.52 18.05
CA VAL A 285 -10.64 10.74 19.25
C VAL A 285 -12.03 10.12 19.09
N GLY A 286 -12.65 10.23 17.91
CA GLY A 286 -13.96 9.65 17.64
C GLY A 286 -13.95 8.20 17.16
N VAL A 287 -12.79 7.52 17.13
CA VAL A 287 -12.67 6.18 16.53
C VAL A 287 -13.53 5.13 17.23
N ASP A 288 -13.63 5.17 18.55
CA ASP A 288 -14.37 4.16 19.31
C ASP A 288 -15.88 4.24 19.07
N ALA A 289 -16.43 5.44 18.81
CA ALA A 289 -17.82 5.60 18.42
C ALA A 289 -18.10 4.87 17.09
N ARG A 290 -17.23 5.07 16.09
CA ARG A 290 -17.34 4.39 14.78
C ARG A 290 -17.14 2.89 14.89
N ARG A 291 -16.19 2.44 15.72
CA ARG A 291 -15.96 1.01 15.99
C ARG A 291 -17.18 0.36 16.64
N ALA A 292 -17.83 1.04 17.58
CA ALA A 292 -19.06 0.55 18.21
C ALA A 292 -20.21 0.40 17.19
N GLU A 293 -20.36 1.32 16.23
CA GLU A 293 -21.38 1.24 15.17
C GLU A 293 -21.29 -0.04 14.32
N VAL A 294 -20.09 -0.57 14.12
CA VAL A 294 -19.83 -1.81 13.36
C VAL A 294 -19.61 -3.04 14.26
N GLY A 295 -19.84 -2.91 15.57
CA GLY A 295 -19.71 -3.99 16.54
C GLY A 295 -18.28 -4.40 16.86
N LEU A 296 -17.30 -3.50 16.70
CA LEU A 296 -15.91 -3.72 17.08
C LEU A 296 -15.64 -3.23 18.51
N GLN A 297 -14.72 -3.91 19.21
CA GLN A 297 -14.19 -3.46 20.51
C GLN A 297 -13.48 -2.10 20.38
N PRO A 298 -13.29 -1.34 21.47
CA PRO A 298 -12.46 -0.12 21.48
C PRO A 298 -11.08 -0.34 20.84
N LEU A 299 -10.52 0.70 20.22
CA LEU A 299 -9.25 0.61 19.52
C LEU A 299 -8.14 0.18 20.47
N ALA A 300 -8.08 0.75 21.68
CA ALA A 300 -7.06 0.38 22.66
C ALA A 300 -7.08 -1.13 22.99
N GLU A 301 -8.26 -1.73 23.17
CA GLU A 301 -8.40 -3.17 23.41
C GLU A 301 -7.97 -4.01 22.20
N TYR A 302 -8.24 -3.53 20.98
CA TYR A 302 -7.79 -4.20 19.76
C TYR A 302 -6.27 -4.18 19.60
N LEU A 303 -5.61 -3.07 19.97
CA LEU A 303 -4.17 -2.94 19.82
C LEU A 303 -3.39 -3.85 20.79
N GLU A 304 -4.01 -4.31 21.88
CA GLU A 304 -3.41 -5.31 22.77
C GLU A 304 -3.13 -6.65 22.08
N PHE A 305 -3.92 -7.03 21.06
CA PHE A 305 -3.64 -8.24 20.26
C PHE A 305 -2.35 -8.16 19.46
N PHE A 306 -1.85 -6.94 19.24
CA PHE A 306 -0.63 -6.64 18.49
C PHE A 306 0.52 -6.25 19.41
N ARG A 307 0.37 -6.44 20.73
CA ARG A 307 1.45 -6.15 21.67
C ARG A 307 2.68 -7.00 21.34
N GLY A 308 3.76 -6.34 20.95
CA GLY A 308 5.06 -6.94 20.72
C GLY A 308 6.10 -6.54 21.77
N GLU A 309 7.37 -6.87 21.51
CA GLU A 309 8.50 -6.46 22.36
C GLU A 309 8.62 -4.93 22.48
N THR A 310 8.22 -4.20 21.44
CA THR A 310 8.23 -2.73 21.39
C THR A 310 6.98 -2.09 22.03
N GLY A 311 6.06 -2.89 22.56
CA GLY A 311 4.84 -2.45 23.23
C GLY A 311 3.58 -2.55 22.37
N VAL A 312 2.55 -1.78 22.75
CA VAL A 312 1.29 -1.66 22.00
C VAL A 312 1.52 -0.72 20.82
N PRO A 313 0.99 -1.02 19.62
CA PRO A 313 1.10 -0.11 18.49
C PRO A 313 0.59 1.30 18.82
N ALA A 314 1.37 2.31 18.47
CA ALA A 314 0.97 3.72 18.60
C ALA A 314 0.34 4.23 17.31
N LEU A 315 -0.35 5.38 17.37
CA LEU A 315 -0.76 6.09 16.16
C LEU A 315 0.46 6.52 15.36
N PHE A 316 0.38 6.42 14.03
CA PHE A 316 1.43 6.91 13.15
C PHE A 316 1.67 8.41 13.33
N ASP A 317 2.92 8.78 13.50
CA ASP A 317 3.39 10.15 13.64
C ASP A 317 4.42 10.45 12.54
N TRP A 318 4.11 11.43 11.69
CA TRP A 318 4.95 11.81 10.57
C TRP A 318 6.32 12.38 11.00
N ASP A 319 6.44 12.94 12.20
CA ASP A 319 7.68 13.53 12.69
C ASP A 319 8.60 12.50 13.34
N LEU A 320 8.04 11.35 13.74
CA LEU A 320 8.77 10.26 14.40
C LEU A 320 8.99 9.05 13.51
N ALA A 321 8.28 8.97 12.38
CA ALA A 321 8.34 7.81 11.51
C ALA A 321 9.73 7.65 10.85
N PRO A 322 10.23 6.40 10.75
CA PRO A 322 11.51 6.13 10.11
C PRO A 322 11.45 6.46 8.61
N VAL A 323 12.54 7.02 8.10
CA VAL A 323 12.69 7.35 6.68
C VAL A 323 13.35 6.17 5.99
N ILE A 324 12.77 5.71 4.88
CA ILE A 324 13.36 4.67 4.05
C ILE A 324 14.64 5.23 3.43
N PRO A 325 15.81 4.59 3.62
CA PRO A 325 17.05 5.03 3.00
C PRO A 325 16.88 5.07 1.48
N THR A 326 17.35 6.15 0.85
CA THR A 326 17.43 6.16 -0.61
C THR A 326 18.54 5.20 -1.05
N ALA A 327 18.45 4.58 -2.23
CA ALA A 327 19.45 3.64 -2.73
C ALA A 327 20.85 4.25 -2.98
N SER A 328 21.08 5.49 -2.53
CA SER A 328 22.30 6.29 -2.59
C SER A 328 22.96 6.56 -1.24
N ASP A 329 22.41 6.05 -0.12
CA ASP A 329 22.96 6.20 1.24
C ASP A 329 23.65 4.93 1.75
#